data_AF-A0A9D1AU17-F1
#
_entry.id   AF-A0A9D1AU17-F1
#
_cell.length_a   1.000
_cell.length_b   1.000
_cell.length_c   1.000
_cell.angle_alpha   90.00
_cell.angle_beta   90.00
_cell.angle_gamma   90.00
#
_symmetry.space_group_name_H-M   'P 1'
#
loop_
_entity.id
_entity.type
_entity.pdbx_description
1 polymer ?
#
loop_
_entity_poly.entity_id
_entity_poly.type
_entity_poly.pdbx_seq_one_letter_code
_entity_poly.pdbx_strand_id
1 'polypeptide(L)'
;MTVKPFERVLIANRGEIAVRVIRGCHERGIEAVAVYSEADAAALHVRLADDAYPIGPAPSSESYLRADVLLRIAARAGCDAVHPGYGFLSESAAFAGAVSDAGLVWIGPPPGAISSMGSKTAARRLMTEAGVPVVPGAIDPITSSAEAARIVAEIGLPVMIKAAAGGGGKGMRAVFDADEIATALAAAQSEATKSFGDGSVYVEKLVVQPRHVEIQILADAHGNVVHLFERDCSIQRRHQKVVEETPCPVLPGATRAAMCAAAVEAARAVDYVGAGTVEFLYDPASDAFYFLEMNTRLQVEHPITEVVTGVDLVHAQLRVAAGEPLWFTQDTVAQRGHAIECRIYAEDATAGFRPSPGPLRGYREPSGAWVRVDSGVVEGMEIPIHYDPMIAKLVVWGPDRDTAIARCARALREYHIVGIPTSIPFFLALFDDPGFRQGRYDTSFITPEWLEENLGEPSVPPELAMAAAVARFEADRRALRAPGAGPGGSDSGGSDSGGSDWRRIHRWRTMKGVWR
;
A
#
# COMPACT_ATOMS: atom_id res chain seq x y z
N MET A 1 -1.18 32.61 11.56
CA MET A 1 -2.13 31.75 12.30
C MET A 1 -1.67 31.63 13.74
N THR A 2 -2.58 31.57 14.71
CA THR A 2 -2.26 31.29 16.12
C THR A 2 -2.16 29.78 16.32
N VAL A 3 -1.09 29.32 16.97
CA VAL A 3 -0.93 27.89 17.32
C VAL A 3 -2.09 27.46 18.22
N LYS A 4 -2.84 26.42 17.83
CA LYS A 4 -3.94 25.85 18.63
C LYS A 4 -3.59 24.39 18.96
N PRO A 5 -3.19 24.06 20.19
CA PRO A 5 -3.04 22.67 20.58
C PRO A 5 -4.40 21.97 20.48
N PHE A 6 -4.39 20.72 19.99
CA PHE A 6 -5.59 19.89 19.94
C PHE A 6 -5.75 19.15 21.26
N GLU A 7 -6.97 19.11 21.77
CA GLU A 7 -7.35 18.22 22.87
C GLU A 7 -7.97 16.95 22.31
N ARG A 8 -8.78 17.06 21.24
CA ARG A 8 -9.47 15.93 20.60
C ARG A 8 -9.39 15.93 19.08
N VAL A 9 -9.08 14.77 18.50
CA VAL A 9 -9.03 14.56 17.04
C VAL A 9 -9.96 13.43 16.63
N LEU A 10 -10.91 13.72 15.73
CA LEU A 10 -11.69 12.68 15.05
C LEU A 10 -10.84 12.04 13.94
N ILE A 11 -10.71 10.72 13.96
CA ILE A 11 -10.12 9.97 12.86
C ILE A 11 -11.24 9.49 11.94
N ALA A 12 -11.40 10.16 10.80
CA ALA A 12 -12.41 9.84 9.79
C ALA A 12 -11.94 8.70 8.86
N ASN A 13 -11.47 7.58 9.45
CA ASN A 13 -10.96 6.43 8.74
C ASN A 13 -11.08 5.15 9.61
N ARG A 14 -10.54 4.02 9.11
CA ARG A 14 -10.55 2.70 9.75
C ARG A 14 -9.21 1.98 9.58
N GLY A 15 -9.10 0.79 10.18
CA GLY A 15 -7.99 -0.13 9.92
C GLY A 15 -6.64 0.42 10.38
N GLU A 16 -5.56 0.02 9.69
CA GLU A 16 -4.19 0.33 10.13
C GLU A 16 -3.93 1.84 10.23
N ILE A 17 -4.41 2.64 9.26
CA ILE A 17 -4.18 4.07 9.28
C ILE A 17 -4.87 4.76 10.44
N ALA A 18 -6.06 4.29 10.83
CA ALA A 18 -6.71 4.80 12.02
C ALA A 18 -5.89 4.47 13.27
N VAL A 19 -5.37 3.24 13.39
CA VAL A 19 -4.47 2.84 14.48
C VAL A 19 -3.20 3.71 14.50
N ARG A 20 -2.59 3.96 13.34
CA ARG A 20 -1.39 4.78 13.18
C ARG A 20 -1.61 6.22 13.65
N VAL A 21 -2.77 6.81 13.34
CA VAL A 21 -3.13 8.16 13.78
C VAL A 21 -3.49 8.21 15.26
N ILE A 22 -4.22 7.21 15.78
CA ILE A 22 -4.53 7.09 17.21
C ILE A 22 -3.25 7.09 18.03
N ARG A 23 -2.27 6.24 17.66
CA ARG A 23 -0.96 6.19 18.33
C ARG A 23 -0.26 7.56 18.32
N GLY A 24 -0.24 8.24 17.18
CA GLY A 24 0.35 9.58 17.07
C GLY A 24 -0.38 10.65 17.90
N CYS A 25 -1.70 10.52 18.09
CA CYS A 25 -2.45 11.39 18.99
C CYS A 25 -2.06 11.11 20.45
N HIS A 26 -2.05 9.85 20.87
CA HIS A 26 -1.71 9.43 22.24
C HIS A 26 -0.30 9.82 22.65
N GLU A 27 0.69 9.65 21.77
CA GLU A 27 2.07 10.07 22.01
C GLU A 27 2.22 11.59 22.23
N ARG A 28 1.25 12.37 21.75
CA ARG A 28 1.17 13.83 21.93
C ARG A 28 0.20 14.26 23.03
N GLY A 29 -0.41 13.32 23.76
CA GLY A 29 -1.40 13.61 24.79
C GLY A 29 -2.73 14.16 24.24
N ILE A 30 -3.07 13.83 22.99
CA ILE A 30 -4.31 14.20 22.32
C ILE A 30 -5.26 13.00 22.40
N GLU A 31 -6.51 13.22 22.80
CA GLU A 31 -7.54 12.20 22.77
C GLU A 31 -7.97 11.92 21.33
N ALA A 32 -8.03 10.63 20.99
CA ALA A 32 -8.40 10.13 19.69
C ALA A 32 -9.86 9.64 19.69
N VAL A 33 -10.66 10.14 18.75
CA VAL A 33 -12.05 9.72 18.56
C VAL A 33 -12.17 8.90 17.28
N ALA A 34 -12.54 7.64 17.41
CA ALA A 34 -12.78 6.73 16.29
C ALA A 34 -14.25 6.77 15.80
N VAL A 35 -14.42 6.40 14.54
CA VAL A 35 -15.72 6.05 13.96
C VAL A 35 -15.70 4.63 13.43
N TYR A 36 -16.85 3.97 13.42
CA TYR A 36 -16.95 2.60 12.91
C TYR A 36 -18.31 2.28 12.29
N SER A 37 -18.28 1.51 11.22
CA SER A 37 -19.47 0.84 10.69
C SER A 37 -19.80 -0.40 11.52
N GLU A 38 -20.99 -0.96 11.33
CA GLU A 38 -21.39 -2.24 11.95
C GLU A 38 -20.37 -3.38 11.74
N ALA A 39 -19.72 -3.43 10.57
CA ALA A 39 -18.70 -4.44 10.26
C ALA A 39 -17.39 -4.25 11.05
N ASP A 40 -17.10 -3.03 11.51
CA ASP A 40 -15.88 -2.69 12.25
C ASP A 40 -16.12 -2.54 13.76
N ALA A 41 -17.30 -2.93 14.29
CA ALA A 41 -17.63 -2.74 15.70
C ALA A 41 -16.62 -3.36 16.68
N ALA A 42 -15.92 -4.42 16.27
CA ALA A 42 -14.87 -5.07 17.04
C ALA A 42 -13.43 -4.74 16.55
N ALA A 43 -13.28 -3.80 15.63
CA ALA A 43 -12.00 -3.48 15.00
C ALA A 43 -10.98 -2.92 15.99
N LEU A 44 -9.68 -3.09 15.68
CA LEU A 44 -8.61 -2.65 16.57
C LEU A 44 -8.64 -1.13 16.81
N HIS A 45 -8.91 -0.33 15.78
CA HIS A 45 -8.96 1.13 15.93
C HIS A 45 -10.08 1.61 16.86
N VAL A 46 -11.21 0.89 16.89
CA VAL A 46 -12.32 1.16 17.83
C VAL A 46 -11.90 0.91 19.27
N ARG A 47 -11.12 -0.15 19.49
CA ARG A 47 -10.66 -0.57 20.83
C ARG A 47 -9.52 0.29 21.37
N LEU A 48 -8.77 0.95 20.48
CA LEU A 48 -7.63 1.78 20.86
C LEU A 48 -8.00 3.24 21.09
N ALA A 49 -9.04 3.76 20.44
CA ALA A 49 -9.45 5.14 20.61
C ALA A 49 -10.02 5.42 22.02
N ASP A 50 -9.95 6.68 22.46
CA ASP A 50 -10.48 7.12 23.74
C ASP A 50 -12.02 7.15 23.74
N ASP A 51 -12.60 7.49 22.58
CA ASP A 51 -14.03 7.38 22.30
C ASP A 51 -14.27 6.77 20.91
N ALA A 52 -15.39 6.07 20.73
CA ALA A 52 -15.77 5.52 19.43
C ALA A 52 -17.27 5.62 19.16
N TYR A 53 -17.63 6.04 17.95
CA TYR A 53 -19.03 6.26 17.56
C TYR A 53 -19.44 5.45 16.32
N PRO A 54 -20.62 4.80 16.33
CA PRO A 54 -21.14 4.10 15.16
C PRO A 54 -21.58 5.10 14.09
N ILE A 55 -21.27 4.81 12.82
CA ILE A 55 -21.60 5.68 11.66
C ILE A 55 -22.57 5.05 10.67
N GLY A 56 -22.99 3.80 10.87
CA GLY A 56 -23.99 3.14 10.04
C GLY A 56 -23.57 1.73 9.60
N PRO A 57 -24.25 1.19 8.57
CA PRO A 57 -24.02 -0.17 8.09
C PRO A 57 -22.68 -0.33 7.37
N ALA A 58 -22.32 -1.56 7.03
CA ALA A 58 -21.04 -1.90 6.42
C ALA A 58 -20.69 -1.17 5.11
N PRO A 59 -21.62 -0.92 4.15
CA PRO A 59 -21.27 -0.24 2.90
C PRO A 59 -20.68 1.15 3.14
N SER A 60 -19.49 1.42 2.58
CA SER A 60 -18.77 2.69 2.79
C SER A 60 -19.58 3.91 2.36
N SER A 61 -20.41 3.79 1.31
CA SER A 61 -21.32 4.84 0.83
C SER A 61 -22.36 5.26 1.88
N GLU A 62 -22.67 4.37 2.81
CA GLU A 62 -23.66 4.59 3.88
C GLU A 62 -22.99 4.83 5.24
N SER A 63 -21.66 4.73 5.33
CA SER A 63 -20.87 4.91 6.56
C SER A 63 -19.69 5.87 6.35
N TYR A 64 -18.49 5.37 6.04
CA TYR A 64 -17.25 6.16 6.00
C TYR A 64 -17.23 7.30 4.96
N LEU A 65 -18.12 7.27 3.97
CA LEU A 65 -18.29 8.34 2.97
C LEU A 65 -19.39 9.35 3.33
N ARG A 66 -19.99 9.25 4.51
CA ARG A 66 -21.05 10.15 4.98
C ARG A 66 -20.48 11.34 5.76
N ALA A 67 -19.99 12.34 5.02
CA ALA A 67 -19.46 13.58 5.56
C ALA A 67 -20.39 14.23 6.61
N ASP A 68 -21.70 14.24 6.36
CA ASP A 68 -22.70 14.79 7.27
C ASP A 68 -22.75 14.06 8.62
N VAL A 69 -22.59 12.73 8.61
CA VAL A 69 -22.55 11.90 9.83
C VAL A 69 -21.27 12.18 10.61
N LEU A 70 -20.13 12.21 9.91
CA LEU A 70 -18.82 12.43 10.52
C LEU A 70 -18.74 13.79 11.21
N LEU A 71 -19.24 14.86 10.58
CA LEU A 71 -19.28 16.20 11.18
C LEU A 71 -20.19 16.26 12.40
N ARG A 72 -21.35 15.59 12.37
CA ARG A 72 -22.23 15.51 13.56
C ARG A 72 -21.54 14.81 14.72
N ILE A 73 -20.77 13.75 14.46
CA ILE A 73 -20.01 13.04 15.49
C ILE A 73 -18.87 13.91 16.01
N ALA A 74 -18.09 14.55 15.15
CA ALA A 74 -17.02 15.47 15.56
C ALA A 74 -17.56 16.55 16.51
N ALA A 75 -18.69 17.17 16.16
CA ALA A 75 -19.35 18.17 16.99
C ALA A 75 -19.86 17.58 18.32
N ARG A 76 -20.51 16.42 18.30
CA ARG A 76 -21.01 15.74 19.51
C ARG A 76 -19.88 15.34 20.46
N ALA A 77 -18.76 14.89 19.91
CA ALA A 77 -17.59 14.45 20.66
C ALA A 77 -16.69 15.61 21.10
N GLY A 78 -16.98 16.85 20.68
CA GLY A 78 -16.16 18.02 21.02
C GLY A 78 -14.76 17.96 20.42
N CYS A 79 -14.62 17.44 19.19
CA CYS A 79 -13.33 17.39 18.51
C CYS A 79 -12.87 18.80 18.10
N ASP A 80 -11.56 19.01 18.07
CA ASP A 80 -10.93 20.22 17.52
C ASP A 80 -10.60 20.08 16.03
N ALA A 81 -10.32 18.85 15.60
CA ALA A 81 -9.79 18.57 14.28
C ALA A 81 -10.27 17.21 13.74
N VAL A 82 -10.15 17.05 12.42
CA VAL A 82 -10.45 15.81 11.70
C VAL A 82 -9.22 15.37 10.93
N HIS A 83 -8.73 14.16 11.23
CA HIS A 83 -7.70 13.50 10.45
C HIS A 83 -8.36 12.49 9.50
N PRO A 84 -8.24 12.67 8.18
CA PRO A 84 -8.92 11.80 7.23
C PRO A 84 -8.17 10.51 6.91
N GLY A 85 -6.90 10.38 7.30
CA GLY A 85 -6.07 9.24 6.92
C GLY A 85 -5.81 9.25 5.41
N TYR A 86 -6.02 8.11 4.75
CA TYR A 86 -5.98 7.98 3.30
C TYR A 86 -7.19 7.19 2.77
N GLY A 87 -7.54 7.39 1.50
CA GLY A 87 -8.77 6.85 0.94
C GLY A 87 -10.03 7.51 1.55
N PHE A 88 -11.20 6.94 1.26
CA PHE A 88 -12.48 7.52 1.66
C PHE A 88 -12.62 9.00 1.26
N LEU A 89 -12.72 9.91 2.25
CA LEU A 89 -12.93 11.33 2.06
C LEU A 89 -11.62 12.15 2.16
N SER A 90 -10.46 11.52 2.25
CA SER A 90 -9.17 12.21 2.44
C SER A 90 -8.78 13.16 1.31
N GLU A 91 -9.32 12.96 0.11
CA GLU A 91 -9.10 13.83 -1.05
C GLU A 91 -10.41 14.49 -1.50
N SER A 92 -11.38 14.61 -0.58
CA SER A 92 -12.63 15.33 -0.82
C SER A 92 -12.47 16.79 -0.43
N ALA A 93 -12.27 17.67 -1.42
CA ALA A 93 -12.23 19.12 -1.22
C ALA A 93 -13.50 19.63 -0.54
N ALA A 94 -14.67 19.05 -0.88
CA ALA A 94 -15.94 19.38 -0.26
C ALA A 94 -15.97 19.01 1.23
N PHE A 95 -15.43 17.86 1.62
CA PHE A 95 -15.36 17.47 3.03
C PHE A 95 -14.38 18.34 3.81
N ALA A 96 -13.18 18.60 3.27
CA ALA A 96 -12.20 19.49 3.88
C ALA A 96 -12.77 20.91 4.11
N GLY A 97 -13.53 21.43 3.14
CA GLY A 97 -14.26 22.69 3.27
C GLY A 97 -15.32 22.62 4.38
N ALA A 98 -16.15 21.59 4.37
CA ALA A 98 -17.22 21.41 5.36
C ALA A 98 -16.69 21.24 6.81
N VAL A 99 -15.53 20.61 6.99
CA VAL A 99 -14.82 20.55 8.28
C VAL A 99 -14.44 21.96 8.76
N SER A 100 -13.87 22.76 7.86
CA SER A 100 -13.47 24.14 8.16
C SER A 100 -14.69 25.04 8.47
N ASP A 101 -15.77 24.91 7.69
CA ASP A 101 -17.02 25.64 7.89
C ASP A 101 -17.70 25.29 9.23
N ALA A 102 -17.48 24.07 9.72
CA ALA A 102 -17.94 23.61 11.03
C ALA A 102 -17.07 24.11 12.21
N GLY A 103 -16.02 24.89 11.95
CA GLY A 103 -15.10 25.41 12.97
C GLY A 103 -14.06 24.39 13.45
N LEU A 104 -13.92 23.28 12.75
CA LEU A 104 -12.93 22.23 13.02
C LEU A 104 -11.69 22.43 12.13
N VAL A 105 -10.53 21.95 12.58
CA VAL A 105 -9.32 21.94 11.76
C VAL A 105 -9.27 20.70 10.87
N TRP A 106 -9.09 20.90 9.57
CA TRP A 106 -8.77 19.84 8.62
C TRP A 106 -7.27 19.49 8.72
N ILE A 107 -6.94 18.25 9.08
CA ILE A 107 -5.55 17.79 9.12
C ILE A 107 -5.16 17.26 7.73
N GLY A 108 -4.84 18.19 6.83
CA GLY A 108 -4.46 17.94 5.45
C GLY A 108 -4.33 19.25 4.67
N PRO A 109 -4.11 19.18 3.34
CA PRO A 109 -3.98 20.37 2.51
C PRO A 109 -5.31 21.15 2.39
N PRO A 110 -5.24 22.45 2.05
CA PRO A 110 -6.45 23.26 1.91
C PRO A 110 -7.35 22.73 0.78
N PRO A 111 -8.69 22.97 0.85
CA PRO A 111 -9.64 22.51 -0.17
C PRO A 111 -9.27 22.91 -1.61
N GLY A 112 -8.68 24.10 -1.78
CA GLY A 112 -8.21 24.58 -3.08
C GLY A 112 -7.12 23.69 -3.68
N ALA A 113 -6.13 23.28 -2.88
CA ALA A 113 -5.07 22.36 -3.33
C ALA A 113 -5.64 20.99 -3.72
N ILE A 114 -6.56 20.46 -2.91
CA ILE A 114 -7.24 19.18 -3.17
C ILE A 114 -8.00 19.26 -4.51
N SER A 115 -8.77 20.34 -4.72
CA SER A 115 -9.55 20.51 -5.94
C SER A 115 -8.68 20.67 -7.18
N SER A 116 -7.61 21.45 -7.10
CA SER A 116 -6.70 21.70 -8.22
C SER A 116 -6.00 20.42 -8.68
N MET A 117 -5.59 19.58 -7.73
CA MET A 117 -4.88 18.32 -8.02
C MET A 117 -5.80 17.14 -8.32
N GLY A 118 -7.07 17.19 -7.91
CA GLY A 118 -8.07 16.17 -8.25
C GLY A 118 -8.51 16.17 -9.72
N SER A 119 -8.28 17.26 -10.45
CA SER A 119 -8.58 17.35 -11.88
C SER A 119 -7.32 17.12 -12.72
N LYS A 120 -7.26 16.02 -13.48
CA LYS A 120 -6.09 15.66 -14.31
C LYS A 120 -5.67 16.77 -15.27
N THR A 121 -6.62 17.42 -15.93
CA THR A 121 -6.33 18.48 -16.93
C THR A 121 -5.89 19.78 -16.25
N ALA A 122 -6.54 20.17 -15.15
CA ALA A 122 -6.15 21.35 -14.39
C ALA A 122 -4.77 21.16 -13.74
N ALA A 123 -4.53 19.98 -13.14
CA ALA A 123 -3.25 19.61 -12.55
C ALA A 123 -2.14 19.66 -13.59
N ARG A 124 -2.32 19.04 -14.77
CA ARG A 124 -1.32 19.08 -15.84
C ARG A 124 -0.98 20.50 -16.29
N ARG A 125 -1.98 21.36 -16.47
CA ARG A 125 -1.76 22.78 -16.86
C ARG A 125 -0.98 23.52 -15.78
N LEU A 126 -1.40 23.40 -14.52
CA LEU A 126 -0.76 24.06 -13.39
C LEU A 126 0.68 23.57 -13.17
N MET A 127 0.93 22.26 -13.30
CA MET A 127 2.29 21.69 -13.24
C MET A 127 3.17 22.20 -14.37
N THR A 128 2.63 22.32 -15.59
CA THR A 128 3.35 22.90 -16.73
C THR A 128 3.73 24.35 -16.47
N GLU A 129 2.80 25.17 -15.96
CA GLU A 129 3.03 26.57 -15.59
C GLU A 129 4.06 26.71 -14.45
N ALA A 130 4.08 25.74 -13.52
CA ALA A 130 5.05 25.65 -12.43
C ALA A 130 6.43 25.12 -12.87
N GLY A 131 6.63 24.81 -14.16
CA GLY A 131 7.89 24.27 -14.67
C GLY A 131 8.17 22.81 -14.27
N VAL A 132 7.16 22.10 -13.77
CA VAL A 132 7.23 20.67 -13.44
C VAL A 132 7.12 19.88 -14.74
N PRO A 133 8.07 18.99 -15.07
CA PRO A 133 8.01 18.19 -16.29
C PRO A 133 6.73 17.36 -16.35
N VAL A 134 5.92 17.53 -17.40
CA VAL A 134 4.73 16.69 -17.69
C VAL A 134 5.00 15.83 -18.91
N VAL A 135 4.27 14.71 -19.06
CA VAL A 135 4.45 13.82 -20.22
C VAL A 135 4.19 14.63 -21.51
N PRO A 136 5.10 14.67 -22.50
CA PRO A 136 4.88 15.41 -23.73
C PRO A 136 3.60 14.92 -24.43
N GLY A 137 2.73 15.83 -24.85
CA GLY A 137 1.46 15.44 -25.44
C GLY A 137 0.49 16.60 -25.63
N ALA A 138 -0.64 16.29 -26.27
CA ALA A 138 -1.74 17.21 -26.44
C ALA A 138 -2.41 17.51 -25.09
N ILE A 139 -2.60 18.79 -24.78
CA ILE A 139 -3.36 19.22 -23.60
C ILE A 139 -4.86 19.17 -23.89
N ASP A 140 -5.24 19.50 -25.12
CA ASP A 140 -6.63 19.52 -25.56
C ASP A 140 -6.98 18.26 -26.38
N PRO A 141 -8.25 17.84 -26.40
CA PRO A 141 -8.66 16.68 -27.17
C PRO A 141 -8.37 16.84 -28.66
N ILE A 142 -7.88 15.78 -29.29
CA ILE A 142 -7.63 15.73 -30.73
C ILE A 142 -8.92 15.42 -31.50
N THR A 143 -9.07 16.09 -32.64
CA THR A 143 -10.30 16.06 -33.45
C THR A 143 -10.15 15.29 -34.75
N SER A 144 -8.91 14.98 -35.18
CA SER A 144 -8.66 14.25 -36.43
C SER A 144 -7.37 13.41 -36.40
N SER A 145 -7.29 12.41 -37.27
CA SER A 145 -6.07 11.58 -37.45
C SER A 145 -4.90 12.40 -37.98
N ALA A 146 -5.14 13.43 -38.80
CA ALA A 146 -4.10 14.33 -39.30
C ALA A 146 -3.51 15.19 -38.19
N GLU A 147 -4.33 15.65 -37.25
CA GLU A 147 -3.87 16.33 -36.04
C GLU A 147 -3.06 15.38 -35.15
N ALA A 148 -3.55 14.17 -34.91
CA ALA A 148 -2.82 13.15 -34.16
C ALA A 148 -1.44 12.89 -34.79
N ALA A 149 -1.35 12.69 -36.10
CA ALA A 149 -0.10 12.43 -36.80
C ALA A 149 0.91 13.59 -36.67
N ARG A 150 0.45 14.84 -36.70
CA ARG A 150 1.32 16.02 -36.46
C ARG A 150 1.89 16.01 -35.05
N ILE A 151 1.03 15.80 -34.04
CA ILE A 151 1.45 15.76 -32.64
C ILE A 151 2.44 14.60 -32.41
N VAL A 152 2.17 13.42 -32.99
CA VAL A 152 3.07 12.27 -32.93
C VAL A 152 4.42 12.57 -33.58
N ALA A 153 4.45 13.31 -34.69
CA ALA A 153 5.70 13.71 -35.32
C ALA A 153 6.52 14.70 -34.45
N GLU A 154 5.85 15.52 -33.64
CA GLU A 154 6.50 16.45 -32.71
C GLU A 154 7.05 15.76 -31.45
N ILE A 155 6.26 14.85 -30.84
CA ILE A 155 6.64 14.17 -29.58
C ILE A 155 7.45 12.89 -29.80
N GLY A 156 7.38 12.31 -31.01
CA GLY A 156 8.02 11.07 -31.41
C GLY A 156 7.34 9.80 -30.88
N LEU A 157 7.47 8.70 -31.62
CA LEU A 157 6.99 7.36 -31.22
C LEU A 157 7.88 6.72 -30.12
N PRO A 158 7.35 5.75 -29.35
CA PRO A 158 5.94 5.36 -29.30
C PRO A 158 5.09 6.37 -28.51
N VAL A 159 3.77 6.36 -28.74
CA VAL A 159 2.80 7.25 -28.10
C VAL A 159 1.64 6.45 -27.51
N MET A 160 0.89 7.08 -26.61
CA MET A 160 -0.34 6.56 -26.03
C MET A 160 -1.50 7.50 -26.39
N ILE A 161 -2.55 6.96 -26.99
CA ILE A 161 -3.83 7.64 -27.18
C ILE A 161 -4.70 7.33 -25.97
N LYS A 162 -5.22 8.35 -25.27
CA LYS A 162 -6.02 8.19 -24.05
C LYS A 162 -7.35 8.93 -24.15
N ALA A 163 -8.42 8.35 -23.60
CA ALA A 163 -9.70 9.03 -23.40
C ALA A 163 -9.56 10.20 -22.40
N ALA A 164 -10.10 11.38 -22.73
CA ALA A 164 -10.00 12.55 -21.86
C ALA A 164 -10.87 12.42 -20.60
N ALA A 165 -12.05 11.80 -20.73
CA ALA A 165 -12.94 11.48 -19.62
C ALA A 165 -12.59 10.14 -18.91
N GLY A 166 -11.48 9.48 -19.29
CA GLY A 166 -11.18 8.11 -18.92
C GLY A 166 -10.38 7.91 -17.61
N GLY A 167 -10.56 6.72 -17.03
CA GLY A 167 -9.80 6.22 -15.88
C GLY A 167 -9.76 4.68 -15.84
N GLY A 168 -8.76 4.11 -15.15
CA GLY A 168 -8.69 2.67 -14.87
C GLY A 168 -8.43 1.76 -16.09
N GLY A 169 -7.51 2.14 -16.98
CA GLY A 169 -7.10 1.25 -18.09
C GLY A 169 -7.92 1.37 -19.38
N LYS A 170 -9.15 1.87 -19.30
CA LYS A 170 -10.11 1.88 -20.42
C LYS A 170 -9.91 3.08 -21.35
N GLY A 171 -10.06 2.84 -22.65
CA GLY A 171 -9.92 3.87 -23.69
C GLY A 171 -8.48 4.33 -23.90
N MET A 172 -7.49 3.45 -23.67
CA MET A 172 -6.07 3.71 -23.92
C MET A 172 -5.52 2.79 -25.01
N ARG A 173 -4.70 3.32 -25.92
CA ARG A 173 -4.04 2.56 -27.00
C ARG A 173 -2.60 3.01 -27.18
N ALA A 174 -1.67 2.07 -27.01
CA ALA A 174 -0.28 2.26 -27.39
C ALA A 174 -0.15 2.21 -28.91
N VAL A 175 0.68 3.07 -29.46
CA VAL A 175 0.98 3.17 -30.88
C VAL A 175 2.50 3.18 -31.03
N PHE A 176 3.02 2.16 -31.70
CA PHE A 176 4.46 1.99 -31.91
C PHE A 176 4.88 2.45 -33.30
N ASP A 177 3.98 2.34 -34.27
CA ASP A 177 4.22 2.70 -35.66
C ASP A 177 3.23 3.76 -36.16
N ALA A 178 3.70 4.63 -37.06
CA ALA A 178 2.89 5.74 -37.58
C ALA A 178 1.63 5.28 -38.34
N ASP A 179 1.70 4.12 -38.99
CA ASP A 179 0.59 3.54 -39.75
C ASP A 179 -0.57 3.06 -38.84
N GLU A 180 -0.32 2.87 -37.55
CA GLU A 180 -1.33 2.44 -36.58
C GLU A 180 -2.16 3.61 -36.04
N ILE A 181 -1.70 4.87 -36.18
CA ILE A 181 -2.29 6.06 -35.55
C ILE A 181 -3.79 6.17 -35.85
N ALA A 182 -4.18 6.06 -37.12
CA ALA A 182 -5.57 6.24 -37.53
C ALA A 182 -6.49 5.16 -36.94
N THR A 183 -6.03 3.91 -36.95
CA THR A 183 -6.76 2.76 -36.42
C THR A 183 -6.89 2.83 -34.90
N ALA A 184 -5.78 3.13 -34.21
CA ALA A 184 -5.74 3.28 -32.75
C ALA A 184 -6.62 4.44 -32.27
N LEU A 185 -6.62 5.55 -33.00
CA LEU A 185 -7.46 6.72 -32.70
C LEU A 185 -8.95 6.37 -32.76
N ALA A 186 -9.40 5.78 -33.86
CA ALA A 186 -10.81 5.41 -34.03
C ALA A 186 -11.25 4.38 -32.97
N ALA A 187 -10.39 3.42 -32.65
CA ALA A 187 -10.65 2.44 -31.60
C ALA A 187 -10.77 3.08 -30.22
N ALA A 188 -9.85 3.99 -29.86
CA ALA A 188 -9.85 4.69 -28.58
C ALA A 188 -11.10 5.58 -28.42
N GLN A 189 -11.47 6.34 -29.46
CA GLN A 189 -12.69 7.17 -29.47
C GLN A 189 -13.95 6.32 -29.30
N SER A 190 -14.05 5.20 -30.03
CA SER A 190 -15.20 4.29 -29.91
C SER A 190 -15.33 3.70 -28.51
N GLU A 191 -14.22 3.29 -27.91
CA GLU A 191 -14.22 2.76 -26.53
C GLU A 191 -14.56 3.84 -25.50
N ALA A 192 -14.02 5.05 -25.68
CA ALA A 192 -14.30 6.20 -24.83
C ALA A 192 -15.79 6.55 -24.84
N THR A 193 -16.41 6.67 -26.02
CA THR A 193 -17.85 6.92 -26.14
C THR A 193 -18.68 5.81 -25.48
N LYS A 194 -18.33 4.54 -25.69
CA LYS A 194 -19.06 3.40 -25.10
C LYS A 194 -18.94 3.35 -23.57
N SER A 195 -17.78 3.71 -23.04
CA SER A 195 -17.48 3.55 -21.62
C SER A 195 -17.86 4.79 -20.80
N PHE A 196 -17.75 5.99 -21.38
CA PHE A 196 -17.83 7.26 -20.66
C PHE A 196 -18.84 8.24 -21.26
N GLY A 197 -19.48 7.90 -22.39
CA GLY A 197 -20.40 8.80 -23.09
C GLY A 197 -19.73 9.97 -23.81
N ASP A 198 -18.41 10.09 -23.71
CA ASP A 198 -17.58 11.12 -24.33
C ASP A 198 -16.47 10.45 -25.16
N GLY A 199 -16.43 10.75 -26.46
CA GLY A 199 -15.44 10.24 -27.42
C GLY A 199 -14.15 11.06 -27.47
N SER A 200 -14.00 12.07 -26.62
CA SER A 200 -12.80 12.90 -26.57
C SER A 200 -11.56 12.09 -26.17
N VAL A 201 -10.48 12.24 -26.93
CA VAL A 201 -9.20 11.57 -26.70
C VAL A 201 -8.05 12.54 -26.91
N TYR A 202 -6.89 12.28 -26.32
CA TYR A 202 -5.65 13.04 -26.49
C TYR A 202 -4.47 12.08 -26.73
N VAL A 203 -3.35 12.60 -27.25
CA VAL A 203 -2.13 11.84 -27.52
C VAL A 203 -1.05 12.31 -26.55
N GLU A 204 -0.31 11.38 -25.96
CA GLU A 204 0.89 11.69 -25.19
C GLU A 204 2.01 10.68 -25.45
N LYS A 205 3.23 11.01 -25.04
CA LYS A 205 4.38 10.11 -25.14
C LYS A 205 4.11 8.85 -24.33
N LEU A 206 4.37 7.68 -24.92
CA LEU A 206 4.35 6.43 -24.18
C LEU A 206 5.69 6.24 -23.48
N VAL A 207 5.65 6.20 -22.15
CA VAL A 207 6.77 5.70 -21.34
C VAL A 207 6.61 4.19 -21.28
N VAL A 208 7.50 3.45 -21.94
CA VAL A 208 7.33 2.01 -22.18
C VAL A 208 7.61 1.18 -20.93
N GLN A 209 8.74 1.44 -20.25
CA GLN A 209 9.16 0.72 -19.04
C GLN A 209 9.32 1.69 -17.87
N PRO A 210 8.24 2.38 -17.46
CA PRO A 210 8.34 3.40 -16.43
C PRO A 210 8.64 2.77 -15.09
N ARG A 211 9.49 3.45 -14.33
CA ARG A 211 9.44 3.42 -12.87
C ARG A 211 8.34 4.36 -12.40
N HIS A 212 7.57 3.91 -11.43
CA HIS A 212 6.72 4.80 -10.65
C HIS A 212 7.56 5.28 -9.47
N VAL A 213 8.02 6.53 -9.53
CA VAL A 213 8.82 7.16 -8.48
C VAL A 213 8.06 8.33 -7.92
N GLU A 214 7.97 8.45 -6.61
CA GLU A 214 7.18 9.49 -5.98
C GLU A 214 7.98 10.20 -4.88
N ILE A 215 7.71 11.49 -4.68
CA ILE A 215 8.43 12.33 -3.73
C ILE A 215 7.51 12.70 -2.58
N GLN A 216 7.92 12.36 -1.36
CA GLN A 216 7.25 12.83 -0.15
C GLN A 216 7.50 14.33 0.01
N ILE A 217 6.42 15.10 0.19
CA ILE A 217 6.51 16.52 0.56
C ILE A 217 5.92 16.76 1.95
N LEU A 218 6.40 17.80 2.61
CA LEU A 218 5.83 18.34 3.83
C LEU A 218 5.87 19.87 3.74
N ALA A 219 4.74 20.52 3.99
CA ALA A 219 4.62 21.97 3.93
C ALA A 219 3.90 22.53 5.17
N ASP A 220 4.29 23.70 5.65
CA ASP A 220 3.57 24.41 6.72
C ASP A 220 2.80 25.62 6.19
N ALA A 221 1.98 26.21 7.05
CA ALA A 221 1.23 27.43 6.74
C ALA A 221 2.09 28.71 6.77
N HIS A 222 3.41 28.60 6.93
CA HIS A 222 4.36 29.71 7.02
C HIS A 222 5.24 29.83 5.76
N GLY A 223 4.93 29.05 4.72
CA GLY A 223 5.61 29.08 3.42
C GLY A 223 6.81 28.14 3.32
N ASN A 224 7.08 27.32 4.34
CA ASN A 224 8.12 26.31 4.27
C ASN A 224 7.58 25.07 3.55
N VAL A 225 8.34 24.59 2.55
CA VAL A 225 8.05 23.36 1.81
C VAL A 225 9.36 22.58 1.69
N VAL A 226 9.35 21.33 2.11
CA VAL A 226 10.51 20.42 2.06
C VAL A 226 10.10 19.08 1.44
N HIS A 227 11.06 18.41 0.81
CA HIS A 227 10.92 17.02 0.40
C HIS A 227 11.60 16.08 1.40
N LEU A 228 11.07 14.87 1.54
CA LEU A 228 11.65 13.77 2.34
C LEU A 228 12.09 12.62 1.42
N PHE A 229 12.70 13.01 0.31
CA PHE A 229 13.24 12.12 -0.74
C PHE A 229 12.16 11.28 -1.46
N GLU A 230 12.61 10.35 -2.30
CA GLU A 230 11.77 9.54 -3.16
C GLU A 230 11.43 8.16 -2.58
N ARG A 231 10.37 7.56 -3.10
CA ARG A 231 10.06 6.12 -3.01
C ARG A 231 9.89 5.56 -4.43
N ASP A 232 10.39 4.35 -4.65
CA ASP A 232 10.08 3.53 -5.82
C ASP A 232 8.88 2.64 -5.49
N CYS A 233 7.79 2.86 -6.22
CA CYS A 233 6.52 2.13 -6.08
C CYS A 233 6.18 1.36 -7.36
N SER A 234 7.19 0.96 -8.14
CA SER A 234 7.00 0.35 -9.45
C SER A 234 6.49 -1.09 -9.38
N ILE A 235 6.71 -1.82 -8.28
CA ILE A 235 6.15 -3.17 -8.15
C ILE A 235 4.65 -3.06 -7.89
N GLN A 236 3.87 -3.29 -8.96
CA GLN A 236 2.44 -3.08 -9.00
C GLN A 236 1.70 -4.29 -9.59
N ARG A 237 0.50 -4.53 -9.09
CA ARG A 237 -0.47 -5.47 -9.67
C ARG A 237 -1.71 -4.71 -10.10
N ARG A 238 -2.06 -4.76 -11.39
CA ARG A 238 -3.23 -4.03 -11.95
C ARG A 238 -3.25 -2.55 -11.52
N HIS A 239 -2.09 -1.90 -11.59
CA HIS A 239 -1.86 -0.51 -11.17
C HIS A 239 -2.02 -0.23 -9.67
N GLN A 240 -2.06 -1.27 -8.83
CA GLN A 240 -2.02 -1.14 -7.37
C GLN A 240 -0.61 -1.45 -6.87
N LYS A 241 -0.02 -0.55 -6.09
CA LYS A 241 1.28 -0.73 -5.45
C LYS A 241 1.21 -1.89 -4.44
N VAL A 242 2.20 -2.79 -4.48
CA VAL A 242 2.25 -3.96 -3.58
C VAL A 242 3.56 -4.06 -2.80
N VAL A 243 4.65 -3.53 -3.35
CA VAL A 243 5.95 -3.36 -2.69
C VAL A 243 6.49 -1.99 -3.03
N GLU A 244 6.95 -1.29 -2.01
CA GLU A 244 7.54 0.03 -2.11
C GLU A 244 8.93 0.02 -1.45
N GLU A 245 9.89 0.73 -2.04
CA GLU A 245 11.22 0.83 -1.47
C GLU A 245 11.82 2.24 -1.56
N THR A 246 12.74 2.56 -0.67
CA THR A 246 13.44 3.84 -0.68
C THR A 246 14.88 3.68 -0.17
N PRO A 247 15.88 4.30 -0.82
CA PRO A 247 15.78 5.07 -2.07
C PRO A 247 15.46 4.22 -3.30
N CYS A 248 15.11 4.86 -4.42
CA CYS A 248 14.94 4.17 -5.71
C CYS A 248 16.29 3.61 -6.19
N PRO A 249 16.40 2.30 -6.50
CA PRO A 249 17.69 1.65 -6.76
C PRO A 249 18.35 2.07 -8.07
N VAL A 250 17.58 2.59 -9.03
CA VAL A 250 18.05 2.94 -10.37
C VAL A 250 18.07 4.45 -10.64
N LEU A 251 17.67 5.28 -9.68
CA LEU A 251 17.56 6.73 -9.88
C LEU A 251 18.91 7.44 -9.64
N PRO A 252 19.51 8.08 -10.66
CA PRO A 252 20.76 8.82 -10.51
C PRO A 252 20.60 10.00 -9.54
N GLY A 253 21.68 10.37 -8.86
CA GLY A 253 21.65 11.45 -7.84
C GLY A 253 21.22 12.81 -8.40
N ALA A 254 21.64 13.15 -9.62
CA ALA A 254 21.24 14.40 -10.28
C ALA A 254 19.74 14.42 -10.61
N THR A 255 19.23 13.32 -11.18
CA THR A 255 17.81 13.14 -11.51
C THR A 255 16.94 13.13 -10.26
N ARG A 256 17.39 12.47 -9.17
CA ARG A 256 16.74 12.53 -7.86
C ARG A 256 16.59 13.97 -7.37
N ALA A 257 17.68 14.76 -7.41
CA ALA A 257 17.66 16.14 -6.97
C ALA A 257 16.70 16.99 -7.82
N ALA A 258 16.70 16.81 -9.14
CA ALA A 258 15.78 17.49 -10.06
C ALA A 258 14.31 17.13 -9.79
N MET A 259 14.02 15.83 -9.60
CA MET A 259 12.67 15.34 -9.29
C MET A 259 12.17 15.85 -7.94
N CYS A 260 13.05 15.86 -6.91
CA CYS A 260 12.74 16.41 -5.60
C CYS A 260 12.45 17.92 -5.67
N ALA A 261 13.23 18.68 -6.43
CA ALA A 261 12.98 20.10 -6.65
C ALA A 261 11.65 20.34 -7.38
N ALA A 262 11.35 19.55 -8.42
CA ALA A 262 10.08 19.62 -9.14
C ALA A 262 8.88 19.32 -8.23
N ALA A 263 9.00 18.38 -7.30
CA ALA A 263 7.95 18.11 -6.32
C ALA A 263 7.70 19.26 -5.34
N VAL A 264 8.77 19.96 -4.92
CA VAL A 264 8.65 21.17 -4.08
C VAL A 264 7.95 22.30 -4.85
N GLU A 265 8.29 22.51 -6.12
CA GLU A 265 7.62 23.51 -6.96
C GLU A 265 6.15 23.14 -7.22
N ALA A 266 5.84 21.86 -7.45
CA ALA A 266 4.47 21.37 -7.57
C ALA A 266 3.63 21.72 -6.33
N ALA A 267 4.18 21.52 -5.13
CA ALA A 267 3.53 21.84 -3.87
C ALA A 267 3.32 23.36 -3.68
N ARG A 268 4.34 24.16 -4.03
CA ARG A 268 4.26 25.63 -3.97
C ARG A 268 3.18 26.18 -4.89
N ALA A 269 3.05 25.62 -6.09
CA ALA A 269 2.09 26.07 -7.10
C ALA A 269 0.62 25.91 -6.69
N VAL A 270 0.34 25.11 -5.65
CA VAL A 270 -1.01 24.87 -5.14
C VAL A 270 -1.21 25.35 -3.70
N ASP A 271 -0.29 26.15 -3.16
CA ASP A 271 -0.29 26.61 -1.76
C ASP A 271 -0.46 25.44 -0.78
N TYR A 272 0.29 24.36 -1.01
CA TYR A 272 0.14 23.11 -0.27
C TYR A 272 0.47 23.27 1.22
N VAL A 273 -0.27 22.55 2.08
CA VAL A 273 -0.04 22.46 3.54
C VAL A 273 -0.21 21.02 3.99
N GLY A 274 0.59 20.58 4.96
CA GLY A 274 0.56 19.21 5.49
C GLY A 274 1.47 18.26 4.70
N ALA A 275 1.20 16.96 4.82
CA ALA A 275 1.93 15.91 4.12
C ALA A 275 1.21 15.52 2.83
N GLY A 276 1.99 15.41 1.74
CA GLY A 276 1.50 15.03 0.42
C GLY A 276 2.54 14.25 -0.35
N THR A 277 2.19 13.77 -1.54
CA THR A 277 3.16 13.12 -2.41
C THR A 277 2.94 13.49 -3.86
N VAL A 278 4.04 13.77 -4.55
CA VAL A 278 4.05 14.06 -5.99
C VAL A 278 4.59 12.83 -6.70
N GLU A 279 3.77 12.20 -7.55
CA GLU A 279 4.11 10.98 -8.28
C GLU A 279 4.64 11.31 -9.67
N PHE A 280 5.66 10.55 -10.10
CA PHE A 280 6.30 10.68 -11.40
C PHE A 280 6.41 9.32 -12.09
N LEU A 281 6.31 9.33 -13.42
CA LEU A 281 6.83 8.27 -14.28
C LEU A 281 8.28 8.63 -14.62
N TYR A 282 9.21 7.76 -14.25
CA TYR A 282 10.62 7.88 -14.59
C TYR A 282 11.00 6.82 -15.63
N ASP A 283 11.69 7.23 -16.69
CA ASP A 283 12.22 6.35 -17.72
C ASP A 283 13.75 6.19 -17.55
N PRO A 284 14.22 5.04 -17.05
CA PRO A 284 15.65 4.79 -16.88
C PRO A 284 16.45 4.82 -18.20
N ALA A 285 15.81 4.60 -19.35
CA ALA A 285 16.51 4.55 -20.63
C ALA A 285 16.87 5.95 -21.16
N SER A 286 15.98 6.92 -20.96
CA SER A 286 16.19 8.32 -21.35
C SER A 286 16.63 9.24 -20.21
N ASP A 287 16.59 8.74 -18.97
CA ASP A 287 16.77 9.51 -17.73
C ASP A 287 15.76 10.67 -17.59
N ALA A 288 14.62 10.57 -18.27
CA ALA A 288 13.54 11.55 -18.20
C ALA A 288 12.50 11.16 -17.14
N PHE A 289 11.90 12.16 -16.50
CA PHE A 289 10.77 11.96 -15.60
C PHE A 289 9.63 12.92 -15.91
N TYR A 290 8.42 12.49 -15.57
CA TYR A 290 7.19 13.21 -15.90
C TYR A 290 6.19 13.09 -14.76
N PHE A 291 5.61 14.21 -14.35
CA PHE A 291 4.53 14.29 -13.38
C PHE A 291 3.38 13.40 -13.81
N LEU A 292 2.92 12.58 -12.88
CA LEU A 292 1.79 11.68 -13.04
C LEU A 292 0.57 12.24 -12.32
N GLU A 293 0.68 12.42 -11.02
CA GLU A 293 -0.37 12.97 -10.15
C GLU A 293 0.20 13.48 -8.83
N MET A 294 -0.65 14.12 -8.04
CA MET A 294 -0.31 14.52 -6.68
C MET A 294 -1.36 13.96 -5.72
N ASN A 295 -0.93 13.10 -4.82
CA ASN A 295 -1.77 12.56 -3.75
C ASN A 295 -1.83 13.61 -2.63
N THR A 296 -3.02 14.17 -2.43
CA THR A 296 -3.25 15.33 -1.53
C THR A 296 -3.48 14.90 -0.08
N ARG A 297 -2.69 13.92 0.38
CA ARG A 297 -2.84 13.22 1.65
C ARG A 297 -1.58 12.41 2.00
N LEU A 298 -1.59 11.82 3.19
CA LEU A 298 -0.67 10.74 3.53
C LEU A 298 -0.90 9.51 2.62
N GLN A 299 0.14 8.71 2.41
CA GLN A 299 0.07 7.46 1.66
C GLN A 299 0.35 6.25 2.55
N VAL A 300 0.02 5.05 2.05
CA VAL A 300 0.14 3.78 2.78
C VAL A 300 1.62 3.54 3.14
N GLU A 301 2.47 3.77 2.15
CA GLU A 301 3.93 3.60 2.09
C GLU A 301 4.75 4.72 2.77
N HIS A 302 4.10 5.64 3.50
CA HIS A 302 4.82 6.64 4.28
C HIS A 302 5.84 6.08 5.30
N PRO A 303 5.65 4.89 5.93
CA PRO A 303 6.58 4.37 6.93
C PRO A 303 8.01 4.16 6.42
N ILE A 304 8.18 3.79 5.15
CA ILE A 304 9.54 3.61 4.60
C ILE A 304 10.30 4.94 4.53
N THR A 305 9.61 6.07 4.30
CA THR A 305 10.18 7.40 4.42
C THR A 305 10.51 7.74 5.88
N GLU A 306 9.61 7.42 6.82
CA GLU A 306 9.85 7.70 8.24
C GLU A 306 11.10 6.98 8.77
N VAL A 307 11.29 5.69 8.44
CA VAL A 307 12.42 4.91 8.97
C VAL A 307 13.78 5.31 8.39
N VAL A 308 13.83 5.84 7.17
CA VAL A 308 15.11 6.31 6.56
C VAL A 308 15.44 7.76 6.90
N THR A 309 14.45 8.59 7.21
CA THR A 309 14.65 10.01 7.53
C THR A 309 14.62 10.31 9.03
N GLY A 310 13.91 9.51 9.82
CA GLY A 310 13.60 9.77 11.22
C GLY A 310 12.51 10.83 11.42
N VAL A 311 11.82 11.27 10.37
CA VAL A 311 10.71 12.21 10.45
C VAL A 311 9.40 11.45 10.59
N ASP A 312 8.70 11.61 11.71
CA ASP A 312 7.35 11.07 11.91
C ASP A 312 6.33 11.96 11.18
N LEU A 313 5.67 11.40 10.17
CA LEU A 313 4.80 12.13 9.26
C LEU A 313 3.42 12.42 9.86
N VAL A 314 2.88 11.55 10.72
CA VAL A 314 1.62 11.84 11.42
C VAL A 314 1.83 12.94 12.46
N HIS A 315 2.93 12.92 13.19
CA HIS A 315 3.30 14.00 14.10
C HIS A 315 3.50 15.30 13.33
N ALA A 316 4.15 15.26 12.17
CA ALA A 316 4.29 16.42 11.31
C ALA A 316 2.93 16.99 10.87
N GLN A 317 2.00 16.13 10.42
CA GLN A 317 0.65 16.55 10.06
C GLN A 317 -0.10 17.20 11.23
N LEU A 318 -0.06 16.61 12.42
CA LEU A 318 -0.70 17.16 13.62
C LEU A 318 -0.11 18.52 14.01
N ARG A 319 1.21 18.68 13.97
CA ARG A 319 1.90 19.94 14.30
C ARG A 319 1.59 21.05 13.29
N VAL A 320 1.70 20.73 12.00
CA VAL A 320 1.41 21.67 10.91
C VAL A 320 -0.04 22.11 10.96
N ALA A 321 -0.98 21.18 11.14
CA ALA A 321 -2.40 21.51 11.25
C ALA A 321 -2.72 22.35 12.49
N ALA A 322 -1.99 22.17 13.59
CA ALA A 322 -2.06 23.03 14.77
C ALA A 322 -1.47 24.45 14.54
N GLY A 323 -0.89 24.72 13.37
CA GLY A 323 -0.32 26.01 12.98
C GLY A 323 1.16 26.17 13.33
N GLU A 324 1.85 25.11 13.76
CA GLU A 324 3.29 25.15 14.01
C GLU A 324 4.09 25.26 12.69
N PRO A 325 5.21 26.01 12.67
CA PRO A 325 6.16 25.94 11.56
C PRO A 325 6.92 24.62 11.55
N LEU A 326 7.48 24.26 10.40
CA LEU A 326 8.44 23.16 10.30
C LEU A 326 9.66 23.44 11.19
N TRP A 327 10.08 22.43 11.94
CA TRP A 327 11.18 22.52 12.91
C TRP A 327 12.53 22.14 12.32
N PHE A 328 12.59 22.01 11.00
CA PHE A 328 13.76 21.61 10.25
C PHE A 328 13.70 22.22 8.85
N THR A 329 14.86 22.31 8.21
CA THR A 329 15.03 22.83 6.85
C THR A 329 15.54 21.73 5.93
N GLN A 330 15.45 21.94 4.61
CA GLN A 330 15.81 20.94 3.61
C GLN A 330 17.24 20.39 3.78
N ASP A 331 18.19 21.25 4.17
CA ASP A 331 19.61 20.92 4.38
C ASP A 331 19.88 20.08 5.64
N THR A 332 18.91 20.00 6.55
CA THR A 332 19.03 19.23 7.81
C THR A 332 18.44 17.82 7.72
N VAL A 333 17.68 17.52 6.66
CA VAL A 333 17.11 16.19 6.44
C VAL A 333 18.13 15.30 5.73
N ALA A 334 18.35 14.10 6.27
CA ALA A 334 19.19 13.10 5.63
C ALA A 334 18.43 11.77 5.51
N GLN A 335 18.64 11.09 4.39
CA GLN A 335 18.19 9.72 4.19
C GLN A 335 19.32 8.76 4.54
N ARG A 336 19.04 7.71 5.33
CA ARG A 336 20.03 6.72 5.74
C ARG A 336 19.52 5.30 5.52
N GLY A 337 20.37 4.48 4.92
CA GLY A 337 20.07 3.08 4.63
C GLY A 337 19.02 2.91 3.54
N HIS A 338 18.35 1.77 3.58
CA HIS A 338 17.35 1.34 2.61
C HIS A 338 16.15 0.75 3.35
N ALA A 339 14.94 1.08 2.94
CA ALA A 339 13.73 0.52 3.51
C ALA A 339 12.81 -0.07 2.45
N ILE A 340 12.09 -1.12 2.84
CA ILE A 340 11.14 -1.84 2.00
C ILE A 340 9.85 -2.03 2.79
N GLU A 341 8.72 -1.76 2.15
CA GLU A 341 7.38 -2.07 2.65
C GLU A 341 6.76 -3.21 1.81
N CYS A 342 6.05 -4.11 2.48
CA CYS A 342 5.18 -5.10 1.84
C CYS A 342 3.79 -5.02 2.45
N ARG A 343 2.77 -4.94 1.58
CA ARG A 343 1.36 -4.94 2.00
C ARG A 343 0.84 -6.37 2.17
N ILE A 344 0.66 -6.80 3.41
CA ILE A 344 0.15 -8.13 3.74
C ILE A 344 -1.36 -8.13 3.58
N TYR A 345 -1.86 -8.82 2.57
CA TYR A 345 -3.27 -8.89 2.21
C TYR A 345 -3.86 -10.27 2.49
N ALA A 346 -5.15 -10.32 2.84
CA ALA A 346 -5.95 -11.54 2.83
C ALA A 346 -6.33 -11.90 1.39
N GLU A 347 -5.36 -12.38 0.61
CA GLU A 347 -5.49 -12.77 -0.78
C GLU A 347 -4.70 -14.05 -1.04
N ASP A 348 -5.19 -14.91 -1.94
CA ASP A 348 -4.48 -16.10 -2.36
C ASP A 348 -3.61 -15.80 -3.59
N ALA A 349 -2.33 -15.49 -3.38
CA ALA A 349 -1.38 -15.17 -4.43
C ALA A 349 -1.24 -16.31 -5.48
N THR A 350 -1.37 -17.57 -5.06
CA THR A 350 -1.26 -18.74 -5.95
C THR A 350 -2.50 -18.94 -6.83
N ALA A 351 -3.63 -18.35 -6.44
CA ALA A 351 -4.87 -18.35 -7.20
C ALA A 351 -5.14 -16.98 -7.85
N GLY A 352 -4.09 -16.35 -8.38
CA GLY A 352 -4.20 -15.05 -9.05
C GLY A 352 -4.63 -13.91 -8.12
N PHE A 353 -4.21 -13.98 -6.84
CA PHE A 353 -4.53 -13.02 -5.78
C PHE A 353 -6.04 -12.86 -5.57
N ARG A 354 -6.77 -13.98 -5.54
CA ARG A 354 -8.19 -13.97 -5.21
C ARG A 354 -8.38 -13.49 -3.76
N PRO A 355 -9.23 -12.47 -3.49
CA PRO A 355 -9.54 -12.05 -2.14
C PRO A 355 -10.04 -13.21 -1.28
N SER A 356 -9.54 -13.28 -0.05
CA SER A 356 -9.89 -14.31 0.91
C SER A 356 -10.15 -13.71 2.31
N PRO A 357 -11.12 -12.79 2.45
CA PRO A 357 -11.59 -12.34 3.76
C PRO A 357 -12.11 -13.51 4.59
N GLY A 358 -11.99 -13.42 5.91
CA GLY A 358 -12.36 -14.51 6.80
C GLY A 358 -11.72 -14.41 8.19
N PRO A 359 -11.92 -15.44 9.03
CA PRO A 359 -11.47 -15.43 10.41
C PRO A 359 -9.94 -15.59 10.51
N LEU A 360 -9.32 -14.65 11.22
CA LEU A 360 -7.90 -14.66 11.57
C LEU A 360 -7.70 -15.50 12.84
N ARG A 361 -7.70 -16.82 12.67
CA ARG A 361 -7.68 -17.81 13.78
C ARG A 361 -6.35 -17.83 14.55
N GLY A 362 -5.27 -17.42 13.91
CA GLY A 362 -3.97 -17.25 14.54
C GLY A 362 -3.26 -16.07 13.90
N TYR A 363 -2.67 -15.21 14.71
CA TYR A 363 -1.94 -14.04 14.21
C TYR A 363 -0.75 -13.71 15.12
N ARG A 364 0.45 -13.87 14.57
CA ARG A 364 1.68 -13.39 15.19
C ARG A 364 2.51 -12.63 14.16
N GLU A 365 2.79 -11.38 14.49
CA GLU A 365 3.64 -10.50 13.72
C GLU A 365 5.12 -10.88 13.88
N PRO A 366 5.94 -10.70 12.83
CA PRO A 366 7.38 -10.76 12.97
C PRO A 366 7.87 -9.60 13.83
N SER A 367 9.02 -9.79 14.46
CA SER A 367 9.65 -8.78 15.32
C SER A 367 11.17 -8.76 15.12
N GLY A 368 11.87 -8.01 15.97
CA GLY A 368 13.33 -7.89 15.95
C GLY A 368 13.81 -6.54 15.43
N ALA A 369 15.13 -6.36 15.45
CA ALA A 369 15.74 -5.08 15.09
C ALA A 369 15.41 -4.69 13.64
N TRP A 370 14.99 -3.43 13.46
CA TRP A 370 14.70 -2.82 12.16
C TRP A 370 13.53 -3.47 11.40
N VAL A 371 12.61 -4.09 12.14
CA VAL A 371 11.32 -4.60 11.66
C VAL A 371 10.22 -3.79 12.34
N ARG A 372 9.36 -3.18 11.53
CA ARG A 372 8.18 -2.45 11.96
C ARG A 372 6.96 -3.10 11.30
N VAL A 373 5.88 -3.23 12.08
CA VAL A 373 4.60 -3.71 11.58
C VAL A 373 3.52 -2.71 11.96
N ASP A 374 2.82 -2.21 10.95
CA ASP A 374 1.66 -1.34 11.12
C ASP A 374 0.42 -2.18 10.73
N SER A 375 -0.34 -2.62 11.72
CA SER A 375 -1.50 -3.50 11.52
C SER A 375 -2.79 -2.89 12.08
N GLY A 376 -3.92 -3.28 11.47
CA GLY A 376 -5.27 -2.89 11.89
C GLY A 376 -6.06 -4.03 12.54
N VAL A 377 -5.40 -5.15 12.84
CA VAL A 377 -6.04 -6.42 13.21
C VAL A 377 -5.35 -7.07 14.41
N VAL A 378 -6.07 -7.97 15.09
CA VAL A 378 -5.50 -8.87 16.10
C VAL A 378 -6.04 -10.27 15.93
N GLU A 379 -5.38 -11.25 16.54
CA GLU A 379 -5.85 -12.64 16.56
C GLU A 379 -7.32 -12.73 17.03
N GLY A 380 -8.09 -13.60 16.36
CA GLY A 380 -9.50 -13.82 16.62
C GLY A 380 -10.46 -12.86 15.91
N MET A 381 -9.96 -11.83 15.24
CA MET A 381 -10.78 -10.95 14.41
C MET A 381 -11.18 -11.60 13.08
N GLU A 382 -12.18 -11.03 12.43
CA GLU A 382 -12.56 -11.36 11.06
C GLU A 382 -12.09 -10.24 10.11
N ILE A 383 -11.47 -10.61 8.99
CA ILE A 383 -11.19 -9.69 7.89
C ILE A 383 -12.50 -9.51 7.11
N PRO A 384 -13.11 -8.31 7.09
CA PRO A 384 -14.42 -8.11 6.49
C PRO A 384 -14.36 -8.12 4.96
N ILE A 385 -15.40 -8.65 4.32
CA ILE A 385 -15.53 -8.65 2.84
C ILE A 385 -15.83 -7.27 2.26
N HIS A 386 -16.28 -6.32 3.09
CA HIS A 386 -16.76 -5.01 2.64
C HIS A 386 -15.64 -4.00 2.35
N TYR A 387 -14.43 -4.26 2.81
CA TYR A 387 -13.32 -3.31 2.75
C TYR A 387 -12.09 -3.92 2.10
N ASP A 388 -11.08 -3.08 1.92
CA ASP A 388 -9.74 -3.50 1.55
C ASP A 388 -9.23 -4.61 2.50
N PRO A 389 -8.77 -5.76 1.97
CA PRO A 389 -8.42 -6.93 2.78
C PRO A 389 -7.01 -6.85 3.37
N MET A 390 -6.40 -5.67 3.49
CA MET A 390 -5.09 -5.51 4.11
C MET A 390 -5.12 -5.89 5.59
N ILE A 391 -4.21 -6.78 5.96
CA ILE A 391 -3.97 -7.28 7.32
C ILE A 391 -2.99 -6.33 8.03
N ALA A 392 -1.85 -6.07 7.38
CA ALA A 392 -0.75 -5.30 7.94
C ALA A 392 0.20 -4.78 6.85
N LYS A 393 1.00 -3.79 7.20
CA LYS A 393 2.18 -3.36 6.45
C LYS A 393 3.42 -3.87 7.17
N LEU A 394 4.26 -4.63 6.47
CA LEU A 394 5.57 -5.02 6.96
C LEU A 394 6.60 -4.04 6.43
N VAL A 395 7.29 -3.34 7.32
CA VAL A 395 8.31 -2.35 6.99
C VAL A 395 9.63 -2.83 7.55
N VAL A 396 10.66 -2.90 6.72
CA VAL A 396 12.02 -3.20 7.18
C VAL A 396 12.98 -2.11 6.76
N TRP A 397 13.99 -1.88 7.59
CA TRP A 397 15.12 -1.02 7.27
C TRP A 397 16.40 -1.85 7.25
N GLY A 398 17.38 -1.50 6.41
CA GLY A 398 18.74 -2.03 6.41
C GLY A 398 19.78 -0.97 6.02
N PRO A 399 21.07 -1.21 6.29
CA PRO A 399 22.15 -0.31 5.87
C PRO A 399 22.29 -0.21 4.35
N ASP A 400 21.88 -1.26 3.64
CA ASP A 400 21.86 -1.36 2.18
C ASP A 400 20.65 -2.19 1.73
N ARG A 401 20.37 -2.15 0.42
CA ARG A 401 19.22 -2.83 -0.20
C ARG A 401 19.25 -4.34 0.00
N ASP A 402 20.40 -5.00 -0.19
CA ASP A 402 20.52 -6.45 -0.03
C ASP A 402 20.19 -6.91 1.40
N THR A 403 20.66 -6.15 2.40
CA THR A 403 20.36 -6.40 3.80
C THR A 403 18.88 -6.16 4.10
N ALA A 404 18.27 -5.11 3.52
CA ALA A 404 16.83 -4.87 3.63
C ALA A 404 16.01 -6.02 3.02
N ILE A 405 16.37 -6.50 1.83
CA ILE A 405 15.72 -7.66 1.17
C ILE A 405 15.84 -8.91 2.04
N ALA A 406 17.05 -9.24 2.50
CA ALA A 406 17.27 -10.40 3.37
C ALA A 406 16.48 -10.31 4.68
N ARG A 407 16.42 -9.11 5.27
CA ARG A 407 15.63 -8.83 6.47
C ARG A 407 14.14 -8.97 6.20
N CYS A 408 13.64 -8.48 5.07
CA CYS A 408 12.23 -8.59 4.68
C CYS A 408 11.82 -10.05 4.51
N ALA A 409 12.60 -10.82 3.73
CA ALA A 409 12.36 -12.24 3.51
C ALA A 409 12.32 -13.05 4.82
N ARG A 410 13.21 -12.74 5.77
CA ARG A 410 13.20 -13.37 7.10
C ARG A 410 11.97 -12.97 7.92
N ALA A 411 11.56 -11.70 7.92
CA ALA A 411 10.34 -11.25 8.61
C ALA A 411 9.08 -11.91 8.03
N LEU A 412 8.98 -12.01 6.71
CA LEU A 412 7.87 -12.68 6.02
C LEU A 412 7.75 -14.16 6.42
N ARG A 413 8.87 -14.88 6.58
CA ARG A 413 8.88 -16.28 7.03
C ARG A 413 8.50 -16.45 8.50
N GLU A 414 8.63 -15.40 9.32
CA GLU A 414 8.30 -15.41 10.75
C GLU A 414 6.84 -15.05 11.04
N TYR A 415 6.11 -14.55 10.04
CA TYR A 415 4.67 -14.34 10.17
C TYR A 415 3.95 -15.66 10.45
N HIS A 416 3.08 -15.67 11.44
CA HIS A 416 2.14 -16.76 11.67
C HIS A 416 0.73 -16.24 11.45
N ILE A 417 0.17 -16.53 10.28
CA ILE A 417 -1.19 -16.16 9.89
C ILE A 417 -1.96 -17.43 9.59
N VAL A 418 -3.02 -17.68 10.35
CA VAL A 418 -3.81 -18.92 10.29
C VAL A 418 -5.27 -18.57 10.05
N GLY A 419 -5.91 -19.30 9.13
CA GLY A 419 -7.33 -19.18 8.80
C GLY A 419 -7.62 -18.57 7.42
N ILE A 420 -6.66 -17.85 6.84
CA ILE A 420 -6.79 -17.19 5.53
C ILE A 420 -5.46 -17.29 4.74
N PRO A 421 -5.48 -17.55 3.42
CA PRO A 421 -4.37 -17.29 2.52
C PRO A 421 -3.91 -15.83 2.56
N THR A 422 -2.64 -15.59 2.21
CA THR A 422 -2.06 -14.24 2.21
C THR A 422 -1.17 -13.97 1.01
N SER A 423 -0.83 -12.70 0.79
CA SER A 423 0.16 -12.26 -0.20
C SER A 423 1.61 -12.63 0.11
N ILE A 424 1.91 -13.22 1.28
CA ILE A 424 3.28 -13.55 1.72
C ILE A 424 4.07 -14.43 0.73
N PRO A 425 3.51 -15.52 0.16
CA PRO A 425 4.24 -16.36 -0.78
C PRO A 425 4.74 -15.59 -2.01
N PHE A 426 3.96 -14.60 -2.47
CA PHE A 426 4.37 -13.71 -3.56
C PHE A 426 5.62 -12.89 -3.21
N PHE A 427 5.65 -12.26 -2.03
CA PHE A 427 6.82 -11.46 -1.65
C PHE A 427 8.08 -12.32 -1.47
N LEU A 428 7.94 -13.55 -0.95
CA LEU A 428 9.06 -14.47 -0.83
C LEU A 428 9.65 -14.84 -2.21
N ALA A 429 8.79 -15.16 -3.18
CA ALA A 429 9.22 -15.42 -4.56
C ALA A 429 9.86 -14.18 -5.19
N LEU A 430 9.27 -13.00 -5.01
CA LEU A 430 9.79 -11.74 -5.52
C LEU A 430 11.20 -11.42 -4.99
N PHE A 431 11.47 -11.68 -3.71
CA PHE A 431 12.79 -11.39 -3.12
C PHE A 431 13.89 -12.39 -3.49
N ASP A 432 13.50 -13.55 -4.02
CA ASP A 432 14.41 -14.54 -4.60
C ASP A 432 14.63 -14.29 -6.11
N ASP A 433 13.80 -13.47 -6.77
CA ASP A 433 13.90 -13.15 -8.20
C ASP A 433 15.15 -12.30 -8.54
N PRO A 434 16.01 -12.75 -9.47
CA PRO A 434 17.22 -12.02 -9.86
C PRO A 434 16.96 -10.65 -10.50
N GLY A 435 15.86 -10.48 -11.23
CA GLY A 435 15.42 -9.21 -11.81
C GLY A 435 15.11 -8.19 -10.72
N PHE A 436 14.30 -8.56 -9.73
CA PHE A 436 14.02 -7.71 -8.58
C PHE A 436 15.28 -7.35 -7.79
N ARG A 437 16.13 -8.33 -7.48
CA ARG A 437 17.39 -8.10 -6.73
C ARG A 437 18.37 -7.19 -7.44
N GLN A 438 18.40 -7.22 -8.78
CA GLN A 438 19.22 -6.33 -9.59
C GLN A 438 18.56 -4.97 -9.86
N GLY A 439 17.34 -4.76 -9.36
CA GLY A 439 16.58 -3.55 -9.61
C GLY A 439 16.12 -3.44 -11.05
N ARG A 440 15.90 -4.55 -11.78
CA ARG A 440 15.43 -4.60 -13.17
C ARG A 440 13.94 -4.95 -13.21
N TYR A 441 13.09 -3.96 -12.96
CA TYR A 441 11.63 -4.10 -12.97
C TYR A 441 10.99 -2.81 -13.48
N ASP A 442 9.72 -2.82 -13.81
CA ASP A 442 8.93 -1.64 -14.15
C ASP A 442 7.50 -1.87 -13.63
N THR A 443 6.57 -0.97 -13.94
CA THR A 443 5.16 -1.10 -13.51
C THR A 443 4.43 -2.31 -14.09
N SER A 444 5.02 -3.01 -15.06
CA SER A 444 4.49 -4.22 -15.69
C SER A 444 5.20 -5.51 -15.25
N PHE A 445 6.12 -5.44 -14.29
CA PHE A 445 6.94 -6.58 -13.86
C PHE A 445 6.14 -7.82 -13.44
N ILE A 446 5.02 -7.63 -12.74
CA ILE A 446 4.16 -8.74 -12.29
C ILE A 446 3.23 -9.15 -13.44
N THR A 447 3.63 -10.17 -14.20
CA THR A 447 2.79 -10.77 -15.26
C THR A 447 2.15 -12.09 -14.79
N PRO A 448 1.06 -12.55 -15.43
CA PRO A 448 0.51 -13.89 -15.18
C PRO A 448 1.55 -15.00 -15.32
N GLU A 449 2.41 -14.92 -16.35
CA GLU A 449 3.47 -15.89 -16.62
C GLU A 449 4.51 -15.90 -15.49
N TRP A 450 4.94 -14.72 -15.02
CA TRP A 450 5.85 -14.63 -13.89
C TRP A 450 5.25 -15.27 -12.63
N LEU A 451 3.95 -15.06 -12.37
CA LEU A 451 3.27 -15.67 -11.23
C LEU A 451 3.21 -17.20 -11.35
N GLU A 452 2.88 -17.74 -12.52
CA GLU A 452 2.83 -19.19 -12.76
C GLU A 452 4.20 -19.86 -12.64
N GLU A 453 5.26 -19.19 -13.10
CA GLU A 453 6.63 -19.71 -13.05
C GLU A 453 7.23 -19.68 -11.64
N ASN A 454 6.90 -18.65 -10.85
CA ASN A 454 7.56 -18.40 -9.56
C ASN A 454 6.70 -18.76 -8.34
N LEU A 455 5.38 -18.89 -8.50
CA LEU A 455 4.50 -19.39 -7.46
C LEU A 455 4.19 -20.86 -7.72
N GLY A 456 4.52 -21.71 -6.75
CA GLY A 456 4.13 -23.11 -6.78
C GLY A 456 2.61 -23.29 -6.70
N GLU A 457 2.17 -24.55 -6.79
CA GLU A 457 0.77 -24.90 -6.57
C GLU A 457 0.27 -24.38 -5.20
N PRO A 458 -1.04 -24.08 -5.08
CA PRO A 458 -1.62 -23.60 -3.83
C PRO A 458 -1.17 -24.45 -2.65
N SER A 459 -0.51 -23.82 -1.67
CA SER A 459 -0.04 -24.56 -0.50
C SER A 459 -1.25 -25.17 0.22
N VAL A 460 -1.22 -26.48 0.44
CA VAL A 460 -2.19 -27.15 1.31
C VAL A 460 -2.17 -26.42 2.67
N PRO A 461 -3.31 -25.89 3.17
CA PRO A 461 -3.32 -25.15 4.43
C PRO A 461 -2.61 -25.95 5.52
N PRO A 462 -1.75 -25.34 6.36
CA PRO A 462 -1.04 -26.07 7.40
C PRO A 462 -1.97 -26.90 8.28
N GLU A 463 -3.20 -26.47 8.52
CA GLU A 463 -4.22 -27.20 9.25
C GLU A 463 -4.69 -28.45 8.49
N LEU A 464 -4.82 -28.36 7.16
CA LEU A 464 -5.19 -29.49 6.31
C LEU A 464 -4.02 -30.46 6.16
N ALA A 465 -2.79 -29.96 6.03
CA ALA A 465 -1.57 -30.76 6.02
C ALA A 465 -1.35 -31.46 7.38
N MET A 466 -1.56 -30.74 8.49
CA MET A 466 -1.46 -31.28 9.85
C MET A 466 -2.62 -32.24 10.15
N ALA A 467 -3.85 -31.93 9.75
CA ALA A 467 -4.97 -32.85 9.87
C ALA A 467 -4.75 -34.11 9.02
N ALA A 468 -4.21 -33.99 7.80
CA ALA A 468 -3.83 -35.11 6.97
C ALA A 468 -2.69 -35.93 7.60
N ALA A 469 -1.69 -35.27 8.20
CA ALA A 469 -0.60 -35.93 8.91
C ALA A 469 -1.10 -36.66 10.16
N VAL A 470 -1.99 -36.05 10.95
CA VAL A 470 -2.64 -36.66 12.12
C VAL A 470 -3.52 -37.83 11.70
N ALA A 471 -4.35 -37.65 10.66
CA ALA A 471 -5.19 -38.71 10.12
C ALA A 471 -4.35 -39.88 9.58
N ARG A 472 -3.23 -39.59 8.91
CA ARG A 472 -2.28 -40.60 8.44
C ARG A 472 -1.61 -41.32 9.61
N PHE A 473 -1.15 -40.59 10.61
CA PHE A 473 -0.58 -41.17 11.83
C PHE A 473 -1.59 -42.08 12.55
N GLU A 474 -2.85 -41.67 12.66
CA GLU A 474 -3.91 -42.50 13.22
C GLU A 474 -4.18 -43.76 12.38
N ALA A 475 -4.21 -43.62 11.06
CA ALA A 475 -4.41 -44.74 10.14
C ALA A 475 -3.26 -45.75 10.24
N ASP A 476 -2.01 -45.29 10.25
CA ASP A 476 -0.82 -46.13 10.40
C ASP A 476 -0.81 -46.81 11.79
N ARG A 477 -1.20 -46.09 12.86
CA ARG A 477 -1.35 -46.66 14.20
C ARG A 477 -2.43 -47.74 14.26
N ARG A 478 -3.54 -47.59 13.53
CA ARG A 478 -4.61 -48.60 13.43
C ARG A 478 -4.16 -49.82 12.62
N ALA A 479 -3.43 -49.61 11.53
CA ALA A 479 -2.86 -50.69 10.71
C ALA A 479 -1.83 -51.53 11.49
N LEU A 480 -1.00 -50.89 12.32
CA LEU A 480 -0.05 -51.58 13.22
C LEU A 480 -0.74 -52.36 14.36
N ARG A 481 -1.99 -52.01 14.69
CA ARG A 481 -2.82 -52.71 15.69
C ARG A 481 -3.75 -53.75 15.06
N ALA A 482 -3.83 -53.83 13.75
CA ALA A 482 -4.54 -54.94 13.10
C ALA A 482 -3.75 -56.22 13.41
N PRO A 483 -4.37 -57.24 14.05
CA PRO A 483 -3.69 -58.50 14.27
C PRO A 483 -3.30 -59.06 12.91
N GLY A 484 -2.01 -59.34 12.72
CA GLY A 484 -1.54 -60.01 11.52
C GLY A 484 -2.33 -61.29 11.33
N ALA A 485 -3.03 -61.42 10.21
CA ALA A 485 -3.48 -62.71 9.73
C ALA A 485 -2.23 -63.51 9.31
N GLY A 486 -1.59 -64.13 10.30
CA GLY A 486 -0.53 -65.13 10.14
C GLY A 486 -1.01 -66.45 10.72
N PRO A 487 -0.70 -67.59 10.07
CA PRO A 487 -1.44 -68.83 10.19
C PRO A 487 -1.24 -69.51 11.55
N GLY A 488 -2.23 -70.29 11.94
CA GLY A 488 -2.42 -70.85 13.29
C GLY A 488 -1.16 -71.41 13.97
N GLY A 489 -1.00 -71.03 15.23
CA GLY A 489 -0.09 -71.63 16.19
C GLY A 489 -0.74 -71.64 17.55
N SER A 490 -1.09 -72.85 18.01
CA SER A 490 -1.77 -73.17 19.26
C SER A 490 -0.99 -72.77 20.51
N ASP A 491 -1.76 -72.35 21.53
CA ASP A 491 -1.55 -72.40 22.98
C ASP A 491 -0.20 -72.85 23.55
N SER A 492 0.34 -72.07 24.49
CA SER A 492 0.21 -72.38 25.93
C SER A 492 1.08 -71.49 26.84
N GLY A 493 0.46 -71.01 27.92
CA GLY A 493 1.04 -71.01 29.28
C GLY A 493 2.03 -69.89 29.68
N GLY A 494 1.65 -69.11 30.71
CA GLY A 494 2.62 -68.46 31.60
C GLY A 494 2.24 -67.06 32.07
N SER A 495 1.59 -66.98 33.24
CA SER A 495 1.55 -65.78 34.07
C SER A 495 2.95 -65.40 34.57
N ASP A 496 3.32 -64.11 34.57
CA ASP A 496 3.51 -63.31 35.79
C ASP A 496 4.15 -61.94 35.52
N SER A 497 3.88 -61.01 36.44
CA SER A 497 4.64 -59.82 36.83
C SER A 497 4.52 -58.53 36.00
N GLY A 498 4.10 -57.48 36.73
CA GLY A 498 3.94 -56.12 36.25
C GLY A 498 5.25 -55.34 36.13
N GLY A 499 5.20 -54.33 35.26
CA GLY A 499 6.26 -53.36 35.07
C GLY A 499 5.71 -52.15 34.31
N SER A 500 5.45 -51.08 35.04
CA SER A 500 4.93 -49.80 34.55
C SER A 500 5.78 -49.20 33.43
N ASP A 501 5.11 -48.78 32.34
CA ASP A 501 5.64 -48.36 31.04
C ASP A 501 6.43 -47.02 31.00
N TRP A 502 6.78 -46.44 32.15
CA TRP A 502 7.46 -45.12 32.19
C TRP A 502 8.99 -45.20 32.03
N ARG A 503 9.60 -46.40 32.13
CA ARG A 503 11.07 -46.58 32.00
C ARG A 503 11.58 -46.76 30.57
N ARG A 504 10.71 -46.78 29.55
CA ARG A 504 11.12 -46.90 28.13
C ARG A 504 11.33 -45.56 27.40
N ILE A 505 10.86 -44.45 27.97
CA ILE A 505 10.94 -43.13 27.31
C ILE A 505 12.27 -42.40 27.58
N HIS A 506 13.10 -42.88 28.52
CA HIS A 506 14.38 -42.24 28.84
C HIS A 506 15.60 -42.72 28.03
N ARG A 507 15.40 -43.49 26.95
CA ARG A 507 16.48 -44.04 26.10
C ARG A 507 16.50 -43.51 24.65
N TRP A 508 15.95 -42.32 24.42
CA TRP A 508 16.07 -41.59 23.14
C TRP A 508 16.62 -40.16 23.31
N ARG A 509 17.45 -39.97 24.34
CA ARG A 509 18.28 -38.76 24.53
C ARG A 509 19.67 -39.16 25.02
N THR A 510 20.38 -39.95 24.20
CA THR A 510 21.86 -40.07 24.26
C THR A 510 22.30 -40.98 23.12
N MET A 511 22.55 -40.37 21.95
CA MET A 511 23.67 -40.74 21.07
C MET A 511 23.76 -39.67 19.99
N LYS A 512 24.61 -38.67 20.26
CA LYS A 512 25.25 -37.89 19.22
C LYS A 512 26.01 -38.86 18.32
N GLY A 513 25.93 -38.61 17.02
CA GLY A 513 27.15 -38.42 16.26
C GLY A 513 27.62 -39.57 15.39
N VAL A 514 28.05 -39.11 14.21
CA VAL A 514 29.09 -39.65 13.32
C VAL A 514 28.58 -40.56 12.22
N TRP A 515 29.30 -40.41 11.09
CA TRP A 515 29.33 -41.15 9.83
C TRP A 515 28.37 -40.60 8.76
N ARG A 516 28.84 -40.11 7.61
CA ARG A 516 30.19 -39.91 7.07
C ARG A 516 30.09 -39.01 5.85
#